data_AF-A0A3R7AIU9-F1
#
_entry.id   AF-A0A3R7AIU9-F1
#
_cell.length_a   1.000
_cell.length_b   1.000
_cell.length_c   1.000
_cell.angle_alpha   90.00
_cell.angle_beta   90.00
_cell.angle_gamma   90.00
#
_symmetry.space_group_name_H-M   'P 1'
#
loop_
_entity.id
_entity.type
_entity.pdbx_description
1 polymer ?
#
loop_
_entity_poly.entity_id
_entity_poly.type
_entity_poly.pdbx_seq_one_letter_code
_entity_poly.pdbx_strand_id
1 'polypeptide(L)'
;MYGFPVLMLLNMVMLAVLAVQLHHSNSLQSRFADSMDTPAAATMYHTRGGGIIAALLPIKFAVDYVTPYKDQARRGTCWDFGTIGALEQSYRKHGVAKGWLDSNEYVSFSEQAYGIEVMELCTGPVWRNSTEGGEVPLLYYLHKGLKDSVFPTRVCPYTSSPGHDWDCPELDDAFVRKSNPLSFTVNDMGTFYDQASIKHKLVQSGLAMPVSTTLVSVQHMYPCVGKLLANDPRCVAATCQLCPPELPMATCCVPADSTHGQNMDGEFLAHSGMQVEDGHTMLVVAYNDLFRTREGATGGFVVKNSWQDGFQGSHSMAYWMQDVSEWDDRIMCPNSFKYKPVHLL
;
A
#
# COMPACT_ATOMS: atom_id res chain seq x y z
N MET A 1 -10.24 -16.75 -64.98
CA MET A 1 -9.04 -15.86 -64.97
C MET A 1 -9.39 -14.53 -64.29
N TYR A 2 -9.87 -14.55 -63.03
CA TYR A 2 -10.31 -13.34 -62.29
C TYR A 2 -9.88 -13.29 -60.81
N GLY A 3 -9.07 -14.25 -60.33
CA GLY A 3 -8.68 -14.30 -58.91
C GLY A 3 -7.69 -13.20 -58.48
N PHE A 4 -6.75 -12.85 -59.35
CA PHE A 4 -5.71 -11.86 -59.03
C PHE A 4 -6.23 -10.41 -58.95
N PRO A 5 -7.10 -9.93 -59.87
CA PRO A 5 -7.66 -8.58 -59.79
C PRO A 5 -8.56 -8.37 -58.55
N VAL A 6 -9.31 -9.40 -58.16
CA VAL A 6 -10.22 -9.34 -56.99
C VAL A 6 -9.42 -9.26 -55.69
N LEU A 7 -8.32 -10.00 -55.59
CA LEU A 7 -7.44 -9.96 -54.40
C LEU A 7 -6.75 -8.60 -54.23
N MET A 8 -6.34 -7.96 -55.33
CA MET A 8 -5.80 -6.60 -55.29
C MET A 8 -6.84 -5.59 -54.83
N LEU A 9 -8.07 -5.67 -55.34
CA LEU A 9 -9.17 -4.80 -54.94
C LEU A 9 -9.48 -4.93 -53.43
N LEU A 10 -9.52 -6.15 -52.90
CA LEU A 10 -9.75 -6.39 -51.47
C LEU A 10 -8.63 -5.82 -50.58
N ASN A 11 -7.37 -5.98 -50.98
CA ASN A 11 -6.23 -5.42 -50.23
C ASN A 11 -6.24 -3.89 -50.25
N MET A 12 -6.57 -3.27 -51.38
CA MET A 12 -6.66 -1.81 -51.48
C MET A 12 -7.80 -1.24 -50.61
N VAL A 13 -8.93 -1.95 -50.53
CA VAL A 13 -10.04 -1.58 -49.64
C VAL A 13 -9.63 -1.70 -48.17
N MET A 14 -8.95 -2.78 -47.78
CA MET A 14 -8.44 -2.96 -46.41
C MET A 14 -7.45 -1.85 -46.00
N LEU A 15 -6.52 -1.49 -46.89
CA LEU A 15 -5.57 -0.41 -46.63
C LEU A 15 -6.26 0.95 -46.50
N ALA A 16 -7.29 1.21 -47.30
CA ALA A 16 -8.08 2.44 -47.20
C ALA A 16 -8.86 2.50 -45.86
N VAL A 17 -9.45 1.39 -45.43
CA VAL A 17 -10.16 1.32 -44.14
C VAL A 17 -9.19 1.53 -42.97
N LEU A 18 -8.02 0.89 -43.00
CA LEU A 18 -6.98 1.08 -41.98
C LEU A 18 -6.49 2.54 -41.93
N ALA A 19 -6.27 3.17 -43.08
CA ALA A 19 -5.86 4.58 -43.15
C ALA A 19 -6.93 5.52 -42.56
N VAL A 20 -8.22 5.27 -42.84
CA VAL A 20 -9.33 6.04 -42.27
C VAL A 20 -9.41 5.82 -40.76
N GLN A 21 -9.25 4.59 -40.26
CA GLN A 21 -9.26 4.29 -38.83
C GLN A 21 -8.11 4.96 -38.08
N LEU A 22 -6.90 4.92 -38.63
CA LEU A 22 -5.73 5.61 -38.09
C LEU A 22 -5.91 7.13 -38.08
N HIS A 23 -6.48 7.71 -39.14
CA HIS A 23 -6.74 9.14 -39.19
C HIS A 23 -7.81 9.57 -38.18
N HIS A 24 -8.88 8.78 -38.02
CA HIS A 24 -9.92 9.04 -37.02
C HIS A 24 -9.36 8.92 -35.59
N SER A 25 -8.51 7.93 -35.34
CA SER A 25 -7.83 7.73 -34.05
C SER A 25 -6.94 8.92 -33.69
N ASN A 26 -6.10 9.36 -34.64
CA ASN A 26 -5.21 10.51 -34.43
C ASN A 26 -6.00 11.83 -34.28
N SER A 27 -7.09 12.01 -35.02
CA SER A 27 -7.98 13.16 -34.87
C SER A 27 -8.71 13.17 -33.53
N LEU A 28 -9.03 12.01 -32.96
CA LEU A 28 -9.63 11.93 -31.63
C LEU A 28 -8.58 12.28 -30.56
N GLN A 29 -7.37 11.73 -30.66
CA GLN A 29 -6.26 12.08 -29.76
C GLN A 29 -5.93 13.57 -29.78
N SER A 30 -5.90 14.22 -30.96
CA SER A 30 -5.63 15.65 -31.04
C SER A 30 -6.76 16.49 -30.43
N ARG A 31 -8.03 16.09 -30.60
CA ARG A 31 -9.17 16.75 -29.95
C ARG A 31 -9.19 16.58 -28.43
N PHE A 32 -8.69 15.46 -27.92
CA PHE A 32 -8.49 15.28 -26.47
C PHE A 32 -7.37 16.16 -25.93
N ALA A 33 -6.27 16.31 -26.67
CA ALA A 33 -5.17 17.21 -26.29
C ALA A 33 -5.62 18.68 -26.29
N ASP A 34 -6.31 19.14 -27.34
CA ASP A 34 -6.80 20.52 -27.45
C ASP A 34 -7.89 20.87 -26.40
N SER A 35 -8.62 19.87 -25.90
CA SER A 35 -9.61 20.05 -24.83
C SER A 35 -8.97 20.27 -23.45
N MET A 36 -7.71 19.87 -23.24
CA MET A 36 -7.03 20.04 -21.96
C MET A 36 -6.37 21.43 -21.80
N ASP A 37 -6.21 22.19 -22.89
CA ASP A 37 -5.51 23.48 -22.90
C ASP A 37 -6.43 24.71 -22.81
N THR A 38 -7.74 24.54 -22.59
CA THR A 38 -8.64 25.70 -22.45
C THR A 38 -8.75 26.18 -21.00
N PRO A 39 -8.47 27.48 -20.71
CA PRO A 39 -8.59 28.05 -19.35
C PRO A 39 -10.01 28.01 -18.76
N ALA A 40 -11.02 27.69 -19.56
CA ALA A 40 -12.41 27.54 -19.13
C ALA A 40 -12.66 26.26 -18.30
N ALA A 41 -11.79 25.24 -18.40
CA ALA A 41 -11.87 24.06 -17.55
C ALA A 41 -11.44 24.35 -16.10
N ALA A 42 -10.60 25.36 -15.87
CA ALA A 42 -10.14 25.71 -14.52
C ALA A 42 -11.18 26.42 -13.65
N THR A 43 -12.24 27.00 -14.25
CA THR A 43 -13.21 27.84 -13.52
C THR A 43 -14.48 27.09 -13.08
N MET A 44 -14.55 25.76 -13.29
CA MET A 44 -15.69 24.93 -12.84
C MET A 44 -15.33 23.97 -11.68
N TYR A 45 -14.22 24.20 -10.98
CA TYR A 45 -13.73 23.34 -9.88
C TYR A 45 -13.86 23.97 -8.49
N HIS A 46 -15.00 24.62 -8.24
CA HIS A 46 -15.34 25.03 -6.89
C HIS A 46 -16.85 24.94 -6.66
N THR A 47 -17.33 23.72 -6.40
CA THR A 47 -18.52 23.55 -5.55
C THR A 47 -18.45 22.23 -4.79
N ARG A 48 -18.76 22.36 -3.50
CA ARG A 48 -19.00 21.32 -2.50
C ARG A 48 -19.62 20.03 -3.04
N GLY A 49 -19.00 18.90 -2.69
CA GLY A 49 -19.66 17.61 -2.47
C GLY A 49 -20.28 16.93 -3.70
N GLY A 50 -19.68 15.81 -4.10
CA GLY A 50 -20.35 14.78 -4.89
C GLY A 50 -19.87 14.66 -6.34
N GLY A 51 -19.14 13.58 -6.62
CA GLY A 51 -19.05 13.02 -7.98
C GLY A 51 -17.94 13.56 -8.86
N ILE A 52 -16.66 13.42 -8.45
CA ILE A 52 -15.63 13.24 -9.48
C ILE A 52 -15.93 11.88 -10.14
N ILE A 53 -16.16 11.90 -11.45
CA ILE A 53 -16.61 10.77 -12.25
C ILE A 53 -15.62 9.61 -12.09
N ALA A 54 -16.01 8.57 -11.34
CA ALA A 54 -15.27 7.31 -11.23
C ALA A 54 -14.95 6.69 -12.61
N ALA A 55 -15.68 7.07 -13.67
CA ALA A 55 -15.50 6.59 -15.04
C ALA A 55 -14.24 7.10 -15.77
N LEU A 56 -13.39 7.94 -15.17
CA LEU A 56 -12.12 8.40 -15.77
C LEU A 56 -10.86 7.80 -15.15
N LEU A 57 -10.97 7.08 -14.03
CA LEU A 57 -9.82 6.44 -13.42
C LEU A 57 -9.53 5.11 -14.11
N PRO A 58 -8.25 4.71 -14.26
CA PRO A 58 -7.93 3.38 -14.74
C PRO A 58 -8.48 2.33 -13.77
N ILE A 59 -8.84 1.15 -14.29
CA ILE A 59 -9.42 0.07 -13.48
C ILE A 59 -8.42 -0.49 -12.45
N LYS A 60 -7.13 -0.41 -12.76
CA LYS A 60 -6.02 -0.74 -11.86
C LYS A 60 -4.91 0.29 -12.07
N PHE A 61 -4.21 0.66 -11.00
CA PHE A 61 -3.07 1.57 -11.05
C PHE A 61 -2.08 1.26 -9.94
N ALA A 62 -0.78 1.27 -10.26
CA ALA A 62 0.30 1.12 -9.31
C ALA A 62 1.28 2.28 -9.44
N VAL A 63 1.80 2.77 -8.31
CA VAL A 63 2.87 3.77 -8.30
C VAL A 63 4.20 3.11 -8.63
N ASP A 64 5.03 3.82 -9.39
CA ASP A 64 6.41 3.41 -9.64
C ASP A 64 7.30 3.65 -8.41
N TYR A 65 8.51 3.12 -8.45
CA TYR A 65 9.59 3.43 -7.51
C TYR A 65 9.35 3.05 -6.04
N VAL A 66 8.36 2.22 -5.71
CA VAL A 66 8.19 1.66 -4.36
C VAL A 66 9.50 1.00 -3.90
N THR A 67 10.00 1.28 -2.69
CA THR A 67 11.23 0.69 -2.11
C THR A 67 10.97 -0.68 -1.47
N PRO A 68 11.99 -1.55 -1.30
CA PRO A 68 11.79 -2.90 -0.74
C PRO A 68 11.12 -2.88 0.64
N TYR A 69 10.50 -3.99 1.01
CA TYR A 69 9.86 -4.13 2.31
C TYR A 69 10.88 -4.01 3.44
N LYS A 70 10.38 -3.66 4.62
CA LYS A 70 11.12 -3.64 5.88
C LYS A 70 10.19 -4.18 6.97
N ASP A 71 10.76 -4.54 8.12
CA ASP A 71 10.02 -5.17 9.22
C ASP A 71 10.17 -4.35 10.51
N GLN A 72 9.05 -3.93 11.08
CA GLN A 72 8.98 -3.25 12.38
C GLN A 72 9.07 -4.24 13.56
N ALA A 73 8.97 -5.54 13.28
CA ALA A 73 8.96 -6.60 14.27
C ALA A 73 7.93 -6.35 15.39
N ARG A 74 8.37 -6.36 16.66
CA ARG A 74 7.48 -6.29 17.83
C ARG A 74 7.31 -4.89 18.40
N ARG A 75 7.64 -3.86 17.62
CA ARG A 75 7.54 -2.46 18.01
C ARG A 75 6.37 -1.78 17.30
N GLY A 76 5.65 -0.94 18.01
CA GLY A 76 4.55 -0.10 17.56
C GLY A 76 5.00 1.11 16.74
N THR A 77 5.99 0.93 15.87
CA THR A 77 6.61 1.98 15.05
C THR A 77 6.07 2.01 13.61
N CYS A 78 4.89 1.43 13.34
CA CYS A 78 4.32 1.38 11.99
C CYS A 78 4.20 2.76 11.33
N TRP A 79 3.98 3.80 12.12
CA TRP A 79 3.93 5.19 11.69
C TRP A 79 5.28 5.71 11.14
N ASP A 80 6.40 5.29 11.71
CA ASP A 80 7.75 5.58 11.20
C ASP A 80 7.92 4.95 9.82
N PHE A 81 7.58 3.66 9.70
CA PHE A 81 7.68 2.90 8.46
C PHE A 81 6.76 3.44 7.37
N GLY A 82 5.53 3.83 7.71
CA GLY A 82 4.61 4.47 6.78
C GLY A 82 5.13 5.82 6.28
N THR A 83 5.66 6.64 7.18
CA THR A 83 6.21 7.95 6.84
C THR A 83 7.48 7.83 6.00
N ILE A 84 8.45 7.03 6.45
CA ILE A 84 9.68 6.75 5.72
C ILE A 84 9.40 6.10 4.37
N GLY A 85 8.46 5.16 4.29
CA GLY A 85 8.07 4.53 3.03
C GLY A 85 7.57 5.54 1.99
N ALA A 86 6.77 6.53 2.41
CA ALA A 86 6.32 7.61 1.53
C ALA A 86 7.47 8.54 1.10
N LEU A 87 8.34 8.92 2.03
CA LEU A 87 9.51 9.76 1.74
C LEU A 87 10.51 9.07 0.81
N GLU A 88 10.79 7.79 1.03
CA GLU A 88 11.68 6.98 0.20
C GLU A 88 11.16 6.84 -1.24
N GLN A 89 9.87 6.54 -1.41
CA GLN A 89 9.28 6.41 -2.75
C GLN A 89 9.31 7.75 -3.49
N SER A 90 8.97 8.83 -2.80
CA SER A 90 9.04 10.19 -3.35
C SER A 90 10.47 10.58 -3.73
N TYR A 91 11.44 10.30 -2.85
CA TYR A 91 12.85 10.56 -3.09
C TYR A 91 13.38 9.78 -4.29
N ARG A 92 13.07 8.48 -4.37
CA ARG A 92 13.50 7.64 -5.51
C ARG A 92 12.89 8.13 -6.82
N LYS A 93 11.58 8.44 -6.84
CA LYS A 93 10.92 9.02 -8.01
C LYS A 93 11.59 10.32 -8.46
N HIS A 94 11.91 11.20 -7.51
CA HIS A 94 12.59 12.46 -7.79
C HIS A 94 14.02 12.24 -8.30
N GLY A 95 14.78 11.37 -7.63
CA GLY A 95 16.18 11.07 -7.96
C GLY A 95 16.32 10.47 -9.36
N VAL A 96 15.45 9.53 -9.74
CA VAL A 96 15.42 8.99 -11.11
C VAL A 96 15.06 10.06 -12.13
N ALA A 97 14.04 10.89 -11.85
CA ALA A 97 13.64 11.97 -12.76
C ALA A 97 14.74 13.04 -12.95
N LYS A 98 15.62 13.22 -11.96
CA LYS A 98 16.77 14.13 -12.02
C LYS A 98 18.05 13.48 -12.54
N GLY A 99 18.06 12.16 -12.76
CA GLY A 99 19.25 11.41 -13.14
C GLY A 99 20.29 11.27 -12.01
N TRP A 100 19.87 11.38 -10.74
CA TRP A 100 20.72 11.15 -9.57
C TRP A 100 20.82 9.67 -9.19
N LEU A 101 19.79 8.90 -9.54
CA LEU A 101 19.68 7.48 -9.28
C LEU A 101 19.34 6.75 -10.57
N ASP A 102 19.92 5.59 -10.78
CA ASP A 102 19.46 4.68 -11.83
C ASP A 102 18.09 4.08 -11.48
N SER A 103 17.38 3.58 -12.50
CA SER A 103 16.03 3.01 -12.33
C SER A 103 15.96 1.86 -11.32
N ASN A 104 17.06 1.12 -11.13
CA ASN A 104 17.22 0.02 -10.19
C ASN A 104 17.92 0.44 -8.88
N GLU A 105 18.22 1.72 -8.68
CA GLU A 105 18.81 2.21 -7.44
C GLU A 105 17.77 2.83 -6.52
N TYR A 106 18.08 2.81 -5.23
CA TYR A 106 17.31 3.48 -4.20
C TYR A 106 18.21 3.76 -2.98
N VAL A 107 17.82 4.78 -2.21
CA VAL A 107 18.41 5.04 -0.90
C VAL A 107 17.41 4.55 0.15
N SER A 108 17.87 3.69 1.05
CA SER A 108 17.10 3.26 2.21
C SER A 108 17.32 4.26 3.34
N PHE A 109 16.23 4.80 3.88
CA PHE A 109 16.22 5.71 5.03
C PHE A 109 16.07 4.94 6.33
N SER A 110 16.44 5.57 7.44
CA SER A 110 16.37 4.99 8.78
C SER A 110 15.08 5.39 9.49
N GLU A 111 14.22 4.41 9.75
CA GLU A 111 13.08 4.53 10.65
C GLU A 111 13.51 4.83 12.09
N GLN A 112 14.62 4.23 12.54
CA GLN A 112 15.15 4.46 13.90
C GLN A 112 15.58 5.91 14.11
N ALA A 113 16.34 6.48 13.18
CA ALA A 113 16.76 7.87 13.26
C ALA A 113 15.55 8.81 13.18
N TYR A 114 14.60 8.53 12.30
CA TYR A 114 13.39 9.33 12.18
C TYR A 114 12.57 9.35 13.47
N GLY A 115 12.36 8.20 14.12
CA GLY A 115 11.69 8.11 15.40
C GLY A 115 12.41 8.92 16.50
N ILE A 116 13.74 8.86 16.56
CA ILE A 116 14.56 9.65 17.49
C ILE A 116 14.37 11.15 17.26
N GLU A 117 14.48 11.61 16.02
CA GLU A 117 14.33 13.03 15.67
C GLU A 117 12.93 13.56 16.00
N VAL A 118 11.89 12.75 15.79
CA VAL A 118 10.53 13.09 16.21
C VAL A 118 10.45 13.19 17.74
N MET A 119 11.00 12.24 18.48
CA MET A 119 11.02 12.29 19.95
C MET A 119 11.78 13.52 20.49
N GLU A 120 12.92 13.88 19.88
CA GLU A 120 13.70 15.08 20.21
C GLU A 120 12.91 16.37 19.98
N LEU A 121 12.09 16.43 18.92
CA LEU A 121 11.24 17.58 18.64
C LEU A 121 9.98 17.63 19.50
N CYS A 122 9.51 16.48 20.00
CA CYS A 122 8.27 16.32 20.74
C CYS A 122 8.43 16.26 22.27
N THR A 123 9.53 16.79 22.84
CA THR A 123 9.81 16.73 24.29
C THR A 123 8.62 17.19 25.14
N GLY A 124 7.86 16.23 25.68
CA GLY A 124 6.64 16.45 26.45
C GLY A 124 6.10 15.14 27.02
N PRO A 125 5.22 15.21 28.05
CA PRO A 125 4.74 14.03 28.79
C PRO A 125 3.90 13.04 27.96
N VAL A 126 3.53 13.40 26.73
CA VAL A 126 2.63 12.64 25.86
C VAL A 126 3.27 11.36 25.33
N TRP A 127 4.59 11.37 25.06
CA TRP A 127 5.27 10.27 24.35
C TRP A 127 6.07 9.32 25.24
N ARG A 128 6.10 9.54 26.56
CA ARG A 128 6.82 8.69 27.55
C ARG A 128 8.24 8.27 27.11
N ASN A 129 8.93 9.12 26.33
CA ASN A 129 10.27 8.85 25.81
C ASN A 129 10.36 7.58 24.92
N SER A 130 9.30 7.26 24.17
CA SER A 130 9.18 6.09 23.32
C SER A 130 8.63 6.44 21.93
N THR A 131 9.03 5.63 20.95
CA THR A 131 8.57 5.62 19.55
C THR A 131 7.31 4.77 19.35
N GLU A 132 6.86 4.08 20.40
CA GLU A 132 5.66 3.23 20.36
C GLU A 132 4.39 4.08 20.24
N GLY A 133 3.58 3.81 19.21
CA GLY A 133 2.23 4.36 19.07
C GLY A 133 2.15 5.79 18.56
N GLY A 134 2.70 6.05 17.36
CA GLY A 134 2.62 7.36 16.71
C GLY A 134 1.77 7.47 15.45
N GLU A 135 1.84 8.64 14.80
CA GLU A 135 0.96 9.00 13.68
C GLU A 135 1.71 9.71 12.55
N VAL A 136 1.38 9.38 11.30
CA VAL A 136 1.97 9.99 10.09
C VAL A 136 1.77 11.52 10.01
N PRO A 137 0.63 12.12 10.42
CA PRO A 137 0.45 13.56 10.39
C PRO A 137 1.49 14.37 11.18
N LEU A 138 2.26 13.73 12.08
CA LEU A 138 3.41 14.37 12.72
C LEU A 138 4.39 14.96 11.71
N LEU A 139 4.56 14.32 10.54
CA LEU A 139 5.38 14.87 9.46
C LEU A 139 4.93 16.28 9.07
N TYR A 140 3.63 16.54 8.97
CA TYR A 140 3.10 17.86 8.63
C TYR A 140 3.44 18.90 9.71
N TYR A 141 3.28 18.54 10.98
CA TYR A 141 3.51 19.49 12.08
C TYR A 141 5.00 19.77 12.29
N LEU A 142 5.84 18.77 12.08
CA LEU A 142 7.27 18.81 12.39
C LEU A 142 8.14 19.02 11.15
N HIS A 143 7.55 19.20 9.96
CA HIS A 143 8.27 19.23 8.68
C HIS A 143 9.45 20.20 8.64
N LYS A 144 9.39 21.32 9.37
CA LYS A 144 10.47 22.32 9.43
C LYS A 144 11.67 21.82 10.23
N GLY A 145 11.43 21.13 11.33
CA GLY A 145 12.47 20.52 12.15
C GLY A 145 13.02 19.25 11.50
N LEU A 146 12.14 18.45 10.89
CA LEU A 146 12.51 17.17 10.29
C LEU A 146 13.19 17.29 8.92
N LYS A 147 13.13 18.47 8.28
CA LYS A 147 13.56 18.69 6.89
C LYS A 147 14.93 18.11 6.55
N ASP A 148 15.91 18.26 7.43
CA ASP A 148 17.30 17.81 7.26
C ASP A 148 17.66 16.63 8.20
N SER A 149 16.63 16.02 8.81
CA SER A 149 16.72 15.00 9.87
C SER A 149 16.26 13.61 9.41
N VAL A 150 16.29 13.33 8.10
CA VAL A 150 16.11 11.97 7.58
C VAL A 150 17.46 11.44 7.16
N PHE A 151 17.85 10.28 7.70
CA PHE A 151 19.18 9.72 7.51
C PHE A 151 19.13 8.40 6.74
N PRO A 152 20.21 8.03 6.02
CA PRO A 152 20.33 6.69 5.44
C PRO A 152 20.33 5.60 6.53
N THR A 153 19.78 4.41 6.23
CA THR A 153 19.78 3.25 7.15
C THR A 153 21.18 2.90 7.69
N ARG A 154 22.24 3.15 6.90
CA ARG A 154 23.62 2.90 7.34
C ARG A 154 24.05 3.75 8.55
N VAL A 155 23.53 4.96 8.68
CA VAL A 155 23.83 5.83 9.83
C VAL A 155 23.21 5.26 11.09
N CYS A 156 22.00 4.73 10.97
CA CYS A 156 21.21 4.30 12.10
C CYS A 156 20.38 3.06 11.71
N PRO A 157 20.93 1.84 11.81
CA PRO A 157 20.18 0.64 11.52
C PRO A 157 18.98 0.48 12.48
N TYR A 158 17.88 -0.09 11.98
CA TYR A 158 16.69 -0.30 12.81
C TYR A 158 16.88 -1.43 13.82
N THR A 159 16.53 -1.18 15.09
CA THR A 159 16.55 -2.19 16.14
C THR A 159 15.16 -2.78 16.32
N SER A 160 15.00 -4.07 16.04
CA SER A 160 13.71 -4.78 16.10
C SER A 160 13.20 -5.07 17.52
N SER A 161 14.05 -4.91 18.53
CA SER A 161 13.75 -5.22 19.93
C SER A 161 13.12 -4.02 20.64
N PRO A 162 12.03 -4.21 21.42
CA PRO A 162 11.44 -3.14 22.23
C PRO A 162 12.43 -2.56 23.26
N GLY A 163 12.25 -1.29 23.63
CA GLY A 163 13.08 -0.60 24.63
C GLY A 163 14.39 -0.01 24.10
N HIS A 164 14.60 -0.06 22.79
CA HIS A 164 15.77 0.47 22.09
C HIS A 164 15.40 1.71 21.26
N ASP A 165 14.46 2.52 21.76
CA ASP A 165 13.92 3.71 21.08
C ASP A 165 14.98 4.76 20.75
N TRP A 166 16.04 4.85 21.57
CA TRP A 166 17.11 5.86 21.47
C TRP A 166 18.43 5.30 20.91
N ASP A 167 18.45 4.04 20.49
CA ASP A 167 19.67 3.36 20.07
C ASP A 167 20.13 3.86 18.71
N CYS A 168 20.99 4.87 18.72
CA CYS A 168 21.63 5.43 17.54
C CYS A 168 22.84 6.32 17.87
N PRO A 169 23.97 5.75 18.31
CA PRO A 169 25.11 6.54 18.79
C PRO A 169 25.70 7.46 17.72
N GLU A 170 25.53 7.14 16.43
CA GLU A 170 25.98 7.98 15.32
C GLU A 170 25.29 9.35 15.27
N LEU A 171 24.07 9.48 15.79
CA LEU A 171 23.35 10.75 15.84
C LEU A 171 23.85 11.70 16.93
N ASP A 172 24.61 11.21 17.92
CA ASP A 172 25.27 12.08 18.91
C ASP A 172 26.42 12.88 18.28
N ASP A 173 26.94 12.43 17.12
CA ASP A 173 27.98 13.15 16.39
C ASP A 173 27.38 14.28 15.54
N ALA A 174 27.64 15.52 15.96
CA ALA A 174 27.24 16.73 15.24
C ALA A 174 27.77 16.77 13.79
N PHE A 175 28.90 16.11 13.49
CA PHE A 175 29.41 16.00 12.13
C PHE A 175 28.49 15.14 11.26
N VAL A 176 27.97 14.02 11.77
CA VAL A 176 27.02 13.15 11.04
C VAL A 176 25.76 13.94 10.68
N ARG A 177 25.19 14.66 11.65
CA ARG A 177 24.02 15.54 11.43
C ARG A 177 24.30 16.62 10.38
N LYS A 178 25.43 17.31 10.48
CA LYS A 178 25.80 18.41 9.57
C LYS A 178 26.17 17.94 8.15
N SER A 179 26.69 16.72 8.02
CA SER A 179 27.11 16.15 6.74
C SER A 179 26.00 15.38 6.02
N ASN A 180 24.80 15.29 6.60
CA ASN A 180 23.66 14.63 5.99
C ASN A 180 23.28 15.30 4.66
N PRO A 181 23.40 14.61 3.50
CA PRO A 181 23.06 15.19 2.21
C PRO A 181 21.56 15.15 1.91
N LEU A 182 20.78 14.42 2.73
CA LEU A 182 19.36 14.24 2.52
C LEU A 182 18.58 15.43 3.07
N SER A 183 17.67 15.95 2.26
CA SER A 183 16.74 17.01 2.64
C SER A 183 15.44 16.83 1.87
N PHE A 184 14.31 17.14 2.49
CA PHE A 184 13.01 17.10 1.82
C PHE A 184 12.22 18.39 2.03
N THR A 185 11.15 18.57 1.26
CA THR A 185 10.20 19.66 1.47
C THR A 185 8.79 19.12 1.32
N VAL A 186 7.94 19.41 2.31
CA VAL A 186 6.52 19.11 2.25
C VAL A 186 5.83 20.27 1.53
N ASN A 187 5.35 20.01 0.32
CA ASN A 187 4.65 21.02 -0.49
C ASN A 187 3.16 21.12 -0.12
N ASP A 188 2.54 19.97 0.11
CA ASP A 188 1.12 19.81 0.43
C ASP A 188 0.93 18.48 1.19
N MET A 189 -0.01 18.44 2.14
CA MET A 189 -0.42 17.22 2.83
C MET A 189 -1.92 17.27 3.07
N GLY A 190 -2.63 16.28 2.55
CA GLY A 190 -4.09 16.18 2.66
C GLY A 190 -4.50 14.77 3.09
N THR A 191 -5.65 14.70 3.77
CA THR A 191 -6.23 13.44 4.25
C THR A 191 -7.48 13.10 3.45
N PHE A 192 -7.59 11.85 3.02
CA PHE A 192 -8.67 11.32 2.19
C PHE A 192 -9.28 10.10 2.88
N TYR A 193 -10.61 10.00 2.86
CA TYR A 193 -11.34 8.96 3.60
C TYR A 193 -12.16 8.04 2.69
N ASP A 194 -12.64 8.53 1.54
CA ASP A 194 -13.42 7.74 0.61
C ASP A 194 -12.54 7.13 -0.49
N GLN A 195 -12.94 5.96 -0.99
CA GLN A 195 -12.16 5.20 -1.96
C GLN A 195 -11.92 5.99 -3.26
N ALA A 196 -12.89 6.78 -3.72
CA ALA A 196 -12.79 7.50 -4.98
C ALA A 196 -11.74 8.63 -4.90
N SER A 197 -11.72 9.40 -3.81
CA SER A 197 -10.73 10.45 -3.61
C SER A 197 -9.32 9.89 -3.40
N ILE A 198 -9.19 8.77 -2.68
CA ILE A 198 -7.91 8.05 -2.50
C ILE A 198 -7.37 7.61 -3.88
N LYS A 199 -8.17 6.91 -4.69
CA LYS A 199 -7.77 6.47 -6.03
C LYS A 199 -7.38 7.64 -6.93
N HIS A 200 -8.20 8.69 -6.94
CA HIS A 200 -7.92 9.89 -7.71
C HIS A 200 -6.59 10.52 -7.31
N LYS A 201 -6.34 10.73 -6.01
CA LYS A 201 -5.08 11.31 -5.53
C LYS A 201 -3.87 10.41 -5.83
N LEU A 202 -4.03 9.08 -5.71
CA LEU A 202 -2.99 8.12 -6.04
C LEU A 202 -2.58 8.24 -7.52
N VAL A 203 -3.55 8.27 -8.44
CA VAL A 203 -3.31 8.41 -9.89
C VAL A 203 -2.74 9.79 -10.22
N GLN A 204 -3.32 10.85 -9.66
CA GLN A 204 -2.93 12.23 -9.93
C GLN A 204 -1.48 12.52 -9.48
N SER A 205 -1.09 12.04 -8.30
CA SER A 205 0.24 12.30 -7.74
C SER A 205 1.28 11.28 -8.22
N GLY A 206 0.86 10.04 -8.48
CA GLY A 206 1.76 8.90 -8.64
C GLY A 206 2.73 8.76 -7.46
N LEU A 207 2.28 9.12 -6.25
CA LEU A 207 3.04 9.01 -5.01
C LEU A 207 2.39 7.97 -4.11
N ALA A 208 3.21 7.17 -3.44
CA ALA A 208 2.71 6.27 -2.42
C ALA A 208 2.14 7.09 -1.24
N MET A 209 1.03 6.65 -0.67
CA MET A 209 0.31 7.41 0.36
C MET A 209 0.18 6.59 1.64
N PRO A 210 0.59 7.12 2.81
CA PRO A 210 0.36 6.43 4.07
C PRO A 210 -1.14 6.24 4.32
N VAL A 211 -1.52 5.07 4.82
CA VAL A 211 -2.87 4.76 5.26
C VAL A 211 -2.81 4.30 6.70
N SER A 212 -3.63 4.93 7.53
CA SER A 212 -3.87 4.47 8.90
C SER A 212 -5.20 3.73 8.92
N THR A 213 -5.16 2.49 9.39
CA THR A 213 -6.33 1.63 9.54
C THR A 213 -6.34 1.03 10.93
N THR A 214 -7.52 0.66 11.40
CA THR A 214 -7.65 -0.16 12.60
C THR A 214 -7.28 -1.59 12.24
N LEU A 215 -6.42 -2.23 13.03
CA LEU A 215 -6.23 -3.67 13.02
C LEU A 215 -7.43 -4.34 13.68
N VAL A 216 -7.80 -5.43 13.07
CA VAL A 216 -8.93 -6.24 13.49
C VAL A 216 -8.44 -7.66 13.71
N SER A 217 -8.97 -8.32 14.73
CA SER A 217 -8.94 -9.77 14.79
C SER A 217 -10.27 -10.36 14.42
N VAL A 218 -10.21 -11.51 13.77
CA VAL A 218 -11.38 -12.33 13.50
C VAL A 218 -11.30 -13.54 14.42
N GLN A 219 -12.29 -13.65 15.32
CA GLN A 219 -12.43 -14.84 16.14
C GLN A 219 -13.09 -15.94 15.30
N HIS A 220 -12.28 -16.86 14.81
CA HIS A 220 -12.80 -18.04 14.13
C HIS A 220 -13.41 -19.00 15.16
N MET A 221 -14.48 -19.69 14.77
CA MET A 221 -15.18 -20.65 15.61
C MET A 221 -15.12 -22.02 14.96
N TYR A 222 -14.76 -23.03 15.74
CA TYR A 222 -14.83 -24.41 15.30
C TYR A 222 -16.14 -25.06 15.77
N PRO A 223 -16.96 -25.61 14.86
CA PRO A 223 -18.15 -26.34 15.25
C PRO A 223 -17.75 -27.64 15.95
N CYS A 224 -18.40 -27.95 17.07
CA CYS A 224 -18.18 -29.17 17.84
C CYS A 224 -18.79 -30.39 17.15
N VAL A 225 -18.28 -30.70 15.96
CA VAL A 225 -18.70 -31.80 15.10
C VAL A 225 -17.47 -32.56 14.60
N GLY A 226 -17.65 -33.85 14.35
CA GLY A 226 -16.61 -34.71 13.81
C GLY A 226 -15.56 -35.15 14.84
N LYS A 227 -14.70 -36.09 14.43
CA LYS A 227 -13.76 -36.79 15.32
C LYS A 227 -12.65 -35.89 15.87
N LEU A 228 -12.30 -34.81 15.17
CA LEU A 228 -11.21 -33.91 15.55
C LEU A 228 -11.51 -33.15 16.84
N LEU A 229 -12.78 -32.80 17.06
CA LEU A 229 -13.24 -32.01 18.22
C LEU A 229 -14.16 -32.80 19.17
N ALA A 230 -14.48 -34.05 18.84
CA ALA A 230 -15.35 -34.91 19.65
C ALA A 230 -14.85 -35.12 21.10
N ASN A 231 -13.54 -35.02 21.32
CA ASN A 231 -12.91 -35.17 22.63
C ASN A 231 -12.37 -33.85 23.18
N ASP A 232 -12.63 -32.71 22.53
CA ASP A 232 -12.21 -31.41 23.05
C ASP A 232 -13.06 -31.11 24.30
N PRO A 233 -12.45 -30.89 25.49
CA PRO A 233 -13.18 -30.65 26.72
C PRO A 233 -14.02 -29.36 26.68
N ARG A 234 -13.76 -28.46 25.74
CA ARG A 234 -14.53 -27.23 25.52
C ARG A 234 -15.84 -27.49 24.76
N CYS A 235 -15.96 -28.63 24.08
CA CYS A 235 -17.14 -29.05 23.32
C CYS A 235 -18.21 -29.72 24.21
N VAL A 236 -18.53 -29.09 25.34
CA VAL A 236 -19.66 -29.45 26.20
C VAL A 236 -20.59 -28.26 26.36
N ALA A 237 -21.89 -28.52 26.54
CA ALA A 237 -22.93 -27.49 26.58
C ALA A 237 -22.72 -26.40 27.66
N ALA A 238 -21.94 -26.70 28.70
CA ALA A 238 -21.63 -25.74 29.77
C ALA A 238 -20.54 -24.72 29.40
N THR A 239 -19.71 -24.99 28.39
CA THR A 239 -18.53 -24.18 28.06
C THR A 239 -18.53 -23.66 26.62
N CYS A 240 -19.19 -24.34 25.69
CA CYS A 240 -19.24 -23.89 24.32
C CYS A 240 -20.19 -22.71 24.12
N GLN A 241 -20.00 -22.00 23.01
CA GLN A 241 -20.81 -20.86 22.61
C GLN A 241 -21.74 -21.24 21.47
N LEU A 242 -22.78 -20.44 21.25
CA LEU A 242 -23.63 -20.60 20.08
C LEU A 242 -22.80 -20.39 18.81
N CYS A 243 -22.88 -21.33 17.88
CA CYS A 243 -22.23 -21.18 16.59
C CYS A 243 -22.77 -19.96 15.84
N PRO A 244 -21.90 -19.24 15.11
CA PRO A 244 -22.33 -18.11 14.31
C PRO A 244 -23.21 -18.61 13.12
N PRO A 245 -24.09 -17.75 12.58
CA PRO A 245 -25.09 -18.15 11.57
C PRO A 245 -24.51 -18.83 10.31
N GLU A 246 -23.24 -18.55 10.00
CA GLU A 246 -22.49 -19.07 8.86
C GLU A 246 -22.06 -20.54 9.07
N LEU A 247 -22.17 -21.07 10.30
CA LEU A 247 -21.86 -22.45 10.66
C LEU A 247 -23.11 -23.21 11.17
N PRO A 248 -24.14 -23.41 10.33
CA PRO A 248 -25.41 -24.00 10.76
C PRO A 248 -25.33 -25.49 11.12
N MET A 249 -24.19 -26.13 10.86
CA MET A 249 -23.97 -27.56 11.06
C MET A 249 -23.89 -27.98 12.53
N ALA A 250 -23.77 -27.02 13.46
CA ALA A 250 -23.72 -27.26 14.89
C ALA A 250 -24.35 -26.10 15.67
N THR A 251 -24.88 -26.39 16.86
CA THR A 251 -25.34 -25.36 17.79
C THR A 251 -24.23 -24.92 18.75
N CYS A 252 -23.19 -25.75 18.92
CA CYS A 252 -22.13 -25.62 19.91
C CYS A 252 -20.79 -25.45 19.19
N CYS A 253 -20.14 -24.31 19.41
CA CYS A 253 -18.85 -23.95 18.82
C CYS A 253 -17.85 -23.54 19.91
N VAL A 254 -16.57 -23.75 19.62
CA VAL A 254 -15.47 -23.31 20.47
C VAL A 254 -14.56 -22.35 19.71
N PRO A 255 -14.02 -21.32 20.36
CA PRO A 255 -13.14 -20.39 19.68
C PRO A 255 -11.84 -21.07 19.26
N ALA A 256 -11.45 -20.82 18.02
CA ALA A 256 -10.11 -21.05 17.51
C ALA A 256 -9.16 -19.98 18.03
N ASP A 257 -7.86 -20.20 17.84
CA ASP A 257 -6.88 -19.12 17.99
C ASP A 257 -7.22 -17.98 17.02
N SER A 258 -7.19 -16.74 17.50
CA SER A 258 -7.48 -15.56 16.70
C SER A 258 -6.44 -15.38 15.60
N THR A 259 -6.91 -15.03 14.40
CA THR A 259 -6.03 -14.61 13.31
C THR A 259 -5.92 -13.08 13.33
N HIS A 260 -4.75 -12.56 13.00
CA HIS A 260 -4.42 -11.14 13.01
C HIS A 260 -5.00 -10.41 11.78
N GLY A 261 -6.29 -10.61 11.51
CA GLY A 261 -7.03 -9.87 10.46
C GLY A 261 -6.49 -10.04 9.05
N GLN A 262 -5.67 -11.05 8.79
CA GLN A 262 -5.08 -11.35 7.48
C GLN A 262 -5.16 -12.85 7.20
N ASN A 263 -5.40 -13.21 5.95
CA ASN A 263 -5.28 -14.61 5.51
C ASN A 263 -3.85 -14.94 5.04
N MET A 264 -3.66 -16.22 4.69
CA MET A 264 -2.38 -16.76 4.24
C MET A 264 -1.93 -16.24 2.86
N ASP A 265 -2.78 -15.53 2.14
CA ASP A 265 -2.47 -14.89 0.85
C ASP A 265 -2.23 -13.38 1.02
N GLY A 266 -2.14 -12.86 2.25
CA GLY A 266 -1.85 -11.45 2.49
C GLY A 266 -3.01 -10.50 2.22
N GLU A 267 -4.24 -11.01 2.23
CA GLU A 267 -5.46 -10.21 2.15
C GLU A 267 -5.93 -9.86 3.56
N PHE A 268 -6.19 -8.59 3.82
CA PHE A 268 -6.85 -8.15 5.05
C PHE A 268 -8.32 -8.60 5.02
N LEU A 269 -8.76 -9.21 6.12
CA LEU A 269 -10.08 -9.80 6.24
C LEU A 269 -11.13 -8.72 6.51
N ALA A 270 -12.32 -8.94 5.97
CA ALA A 270 -13.48 -8.08 6.22
C ALA A 270 -14.69 -8.93 6.67
N HIS A 271 -14.75 -9.25 7.97
CA HIS A 271 -15.82 -10.05 8.56
C HIS A 271 -16.72 -9.27 9.55
N SER A 272 -18.00 -9.62 9.63
CA SER A 272 -18.96 -9.04 10.59
C SER A 272 -18.61 -9.28 12.07
N GLY A 273 -17.70 -10.22 12.35
CA GLY A 273 -17.27 -10.60 13.70
C GLY A 273 -15.94 -9.97 14.11
N MET A 274 -15.43 -9.02 13.31
CA MET A 274 -14.18 -8.33 13.58
C MET A 274 -14.22 -7.58 14.92
N GLN A 275 -13.18 -7.78 15.72
CA GLN A 275 -12.94 -7.01 16.94
C GLN A 275 -11.76 -6.08 16.72
N VAL A 276 -11.89 -4.84 17.18
CA VAL A 276 -10.80 -3.86 17.11
C VAL A 276 -9.68 -4.27 18.07
N GLU A 277 -8.46 -4.37 17.55
CA GLU A 277 -7.26 -4.64 18.35
C GLU A 277 -6.45 -3.39 18.60
N ASP A 278 -6.00 -2.71 17.53
CA ASP A 278 -5.12 -1.55 17.62
C ASP A 278 -5.18 -0.69 16.33
N GLY A 279 -4.40 0.37 16.25
CA GLY A 279 -4.13 1.12 15.02
C GLY A 279 -2.89 0.59 14.28
N HIS A 280 -2.90 0.69 12.95
CA HIS A 280 -1.74 0.35 12.13
C HIS A 280 -1.60 1.28 10.93
N THR A 281 -0.35 1.58 10.59
CA THR A 281 -0.01 2.40 9.44
C THR A 281 0.71 1.57 8.40
N MET A 282 0.24 1.67 7.16
CA MET A 282 0.84 1.06 5.98
C MET A 282 0.98 2.11 4.88
N LEU A 283 1.41 1.67 3.70
CA LEU A 283 1.57 2.54 2.54
C LEU A 283 0.75 2.04 1.36
N VAL A 284 -0.28 2.78 0.93
CA VAL A 284 -1.02 2.51 -0.30
C VAL A 284 -0.11 2.78 -1.49
N VAL A 285 0.05 1.75 -2.32
CA VAL A 285 0.96 1.74 -3.47
C VAL A 285 0.26 1.38 -4.78
N ALA A 286 -0.91 0.73 -4.72
CA ALA A 286 -1.74 0.50 -5.90
C ALA A 286 -3.22 0.30 -5.54
N TYR A 287 -4.05 0.12 -6.56
CA TYR A 287 -5.37 -0.49 -6.45
C TYR A 287 -5.66 -1.34 -7.69
N ASN A 288 -6.55 -2.32 -7.54
CA ASN A 288 -7.07 -3.10 -8.65
C ASN A 288 -8.55 -3.43 -8.42
N ASP A 289 -9.44 -2.87 -9.23
CA ASP A 289 -10.89 -3.02 -9.11
C ASP A 289 -11.43 -4.36 -9.62
N LEU A 290 -10.57 -5.18 -10.22
CA LEU A 290 -10.91 -6.51 -10.75
C LEU A 290 -10.34 -7.65 -9.92
N PHE A 291 -9.47 -7.36 -8.94
CA PHE A 291 -8.93 -8.40 -8.08
C PHE A 291 -10.04 -8.98 -7.22
N ARG A 292 -10.10 -10.31 -7.14
CA ARG A 292 -11.10 -11.02 -6.34
C ARG A 292 -10.42 -11.77 -5.20
N THR A 293 -10.78 -11.44 -3.98
CA THR A 293 -10.20 -12.04 -2.77
C THR A 293 -10.67 -13.47 -2.57
N ARG A 294 -9.99 -14.23 -1.70
CA ARG A 294 -10.41 -15.58 -1.31
C ARG A 294 -11.78 -15.60 -0.62
N GLU A 295 -12.13 -14.52 0.08
CA GLU A 295 -13.44 -14.33 0.71
C GLU A 295 -14.53 -13.84 -0.27
N GLY A 296 -14.17 -13.60 -1.53
CA GLY A 296 -15.11 -13.23 -2.58
C GLY A 296 -15.38 -11.74 -2.72
N ALA A 297 -14.68 -10.87 -1.98
CA ALA A 297 -14.69 -9.44 -2.22
C ALA A 297 -14.03 -9.11 -3.57
N THR A 298 -14.44 -8.01 -4.21
CA THR A 298 -13.89 -7.57 -5.49
C THR A 298 -13.41 -6.13 -5.38
N GLY A 299 -12.22 -5.87 -5.89
CA GLY A 299 -11.53 -4.61 -5.70
C GLY A 299 -10.71 -4.59 -4.42
N GLY A 300 -9.78 -3.64 -4.34
CA GLY A 300 -9.02 -3.38 -3.12
C GLY A 300 -7.83 -2.48 -3.37
N PHE A 301 -7.26 -1.96 -2.28
CA PHE A 301 -6.00 -1.23 -2.30
C PHE A 301 -4.86 -2.19 -2.06
N VAL A 302 -3.76 -2.01 -2.79
CA VAL A 302 -2.53 -2.75 -2.53
C VAL A 302 -1.65 -1.92 -1.62
N VAL A 303 -1.25 -2.50 -0.49
CA VAL A 303 -0.52 -1.82 0.57
C VAL A 303 0.83 -2.48 0.83
N LYS A 304 1.89 -1.66 0.93
CA LYS A 304 3.18 -2.09 1.48
C LYS A 304 3.06 -2.07 3.01
N ASN A 305 3.16 -3.25 3.59
CA ASN A 305 3.12 -3.46 5.04
C ASN A 305 4.55 -3.50 5.61
N SER A 306 4.67 -3.37 6.93
CA SER A 306 5.92 -3.38 7.70
C SER A 306 6.01 -4.59 8.64
N TRP A 307 5.36 -5.70 8.30
CA TRP A 307 5.46 -6.96 9.03
C TRP A 307 6.26 -7.97 8.22
N GLN A 308 7.09 -8.77 8.90
CA GLN A 308 7.76 -9.90 8.28
C GLN A 308 6.75 -10.91 7.75
N ASP A 309 6.95 -11.33 6.49
CA ASP A 309 6.25 -12.48 5.93
C ASP A 309 6.63 -13.74 6.71
N GLY A 310 5.68 -14.26 7.47
CA GLY A 310 5.82 -15.44 8.32
C GLY A 310 5.00 -16.59 7.77
N PHE A 311 4.03 -17.07 8.56
CA PHE A 311 2.95 -17.90 8.02
C PHE A 311 1.98 -17.06 7.19
N GLN A 312 1.77 -15.79 7.52
CA GLN A 312 1.05 -14.88 6.64
C GLN A 312 1.84 -14.68 5.34
N GLY A 313 1.19 -14.92 4.20
CA GLY A 313 1.79 -14.70 2.90
C GLY A 313 1.69 -13.25 2.49
N SER A 314 2.52 -12.90 1.52
CA SER A 314 2.46 -11.65 0.78
C SER A 314 2.66 -11.99 -0.70
N HIS A 315 2.37 -11.03 -1.56
CA HIS A 315 2.58 -11.22 -2.99
C HIS A 315 3.23 -10.00 -3.62
N SER A 316 3.79 -10.20 -4.82
CA SER A 316 4.31 -9.08 -5.58
C SER A 316 3.22 -8.11 -6.01
N MET A 317 3.61 -6.86 -6.26
CA MET A 317 2.76 -5.91 -6.97
C MET A 317 2.20 -6.49 -8.28
N ALA A 318 3.00 -7.23 -9.05
CA ALA A 318 2.56 -7.82 -10.32
C ALA A 318 1.42 -8.83 -10.14
N TYR A 319 1.43 -9.61 -9.05
CA TYR A 319 0.34 -10.53 -8.72
C TYR A 319 -0.96 -9.78 -8.43
N TRP A 320 -0.92 -8.77 -7.54
CA TRP A 320 -2.12 -7.98 -7.21
C TRP A 320 -2.67 -7.21 -8.40
N MET A 321 -1.79 -6.80 -9.30
CA MET A 321 -2.15 -6.18 -10.58
C MET A 321 -2.65 -7.20 -11.61
N GLN A 322 -2.65 -8.51 -11.32
CA GLN A 322 -3.03 -9.59 -12.24
C GLN A 322 -2.18 -9.61 -13.52
N ASP A 323 -0.90 -9.22 -13.42
CA ASP A 323 0.06 -9.25 -14.53
C ASP A 323 0.82 -10.58 -14.58
N VAL A 324 0.82 -11.34 -13.48
CA VAL A 324 1.38 -12.69 -13.36
C VAL A 324 0.40 -13.63 -12.66
N SER A 325 0.52 -14.94 -12.90
CA SER A 325 -0.26 -15.92 -12.16
C SER A 325 0.25 -16.13 -10.74
N GLU A 326 -0.58 -16.70 -9.86
CA GLU A 326 -0.15 -17.11 -8.51
C GLU A 326 1.05 -18.08 -8.56
N TRP A 327 1.04 -19.01 -9.53
CA TRP A 327 2.13 -19.95 -9.72
C TRP A 327 3.43 -19.24 -10.10
N ASP A 328 3.35 -18.30 -11.05
CA ASP A 328 4.51 -17.51 -11.48
C ASP A 328 5.04 -16.64 -10.34
N ASP A 329 4.16 -16.02 -9.56
CA ASP A 329 4.55 -15.20 -8.40
C ASP A 329 5.31 -16.01 -7.34
N ARG A 330 4.87 -17.24 -7.05
CA ARG A 330 5.48 -18.12 -6.05
C ARG A 330 6.85 -18.68 -6.48
N ILE A 331 7.12 -18.81 -7.78
CA ILE A 331 8.41 -19.32 -8.29
C ILE A 331 9.39 -18.20 -8.64
N MET A 332 8.91 -16.96 -8.76
CA MET A 332 9.74 -15.78 -8.91
C MET A 332 10.50 -15.51 -7.62
N CYS A 333 11.75 -15.06 -7.72
CA CYS A 333 12.54 -14.71 -6.53
C CYS A 333 11.80 -13.65 -5.70
N PRO A 334 11.43 -13.97 -4.44
CA PRO A 334 10.90 -12.97 -3.52
C PRO A 334 11.93 -11.84 -3.40
N ASN A 335 11.49 -10.58 -3.47
CA ASN A 335 12.34 -9.38 -3.38
C ASN A 335 13.19 -8.98 -4.60
N SER A 336 12.85 -9.43 -5.81
CA SER A 336 13.40 -8.77 -7.01
C SER A 336 12.77 -7.37 -7.19
N PHE A 337 13.43 -6.43 -7.88
CA PHE A 337 13.05 -5.00 -7.94
C PHE A 337 11.59 -4.70 -8.33
N LYS A 338 10.93 -5.64 -9.02
CA LYS A 338 9.53 -5.60 -9.46
C LYS A 338 8.56 -6.33 -8.51
N TYR A 339 9.07 -7.11 -7.55
CA TYR A 339 8.34 -8.11 -6.76
C TYR A 339 8.54 -7.87 -5.27
N LYS A 340 8.08 -6.70 -4.82
CA LYS A 340 8.13 -6.29 -3.42
C LYS A 340 6.87 -6.80 -2.73
N PRO A 341 6.98 -7.46 -1.58
CA PRO A 341 5.84 -8.03 -0.90
C PRO A 341 4.91 -6.91 -0.45
N VAL A 342 3.67 -7.02 -0.87
CA VAL A 342 2.57 -6.11 -0.57
C VAL A 342 1.31 -6.95 -0.30
N HIS A 343 0.35 -6.33 0.35
CA HIS A 343 -0.88 -6.94 0.84
C HIS A 343 -2.09 -6.27 0.19
N LEU A 344 -3.27 -6.87 0.27
CA LEU A 344 -4.52 -6.27 -0.19
C LEU A 344 -5.37 -5.81 0.99
N LEU A 345 -5.71 -4.52 1.00
CA LEU A 345 -6.60 -3.87 1.97
C LEU A 345 -7.99 -3.63 1.39
#